data_AF-A0A1V4IX95-F1
#
_entry.id   AF-A0A1V4IX95-F1
#
_cell.length_a   1.000
_cell.length_b   1.000
_cell.length_c   1.000
_cell.angle_alpha   90.00
_cell.angle_beta   90.00
_cell.angle_gamma   90.00
#
_symmetry.space_group_name_H-M   'P 1'
#
loop_
_entity.id
_entity.type
_entity.pdbx_description
1 polymer ?
#
loop_
_entity_poly.entity_id
_entity_poly.type
_entity_poly.pdbx_seq_one_letter_code
_entity_poly.pdbx_strand_id
1 'polypeptide(L)'
;MLFETEKNIVIWGTGNTARKLYYKLRHIHNVRGWTENLMVKGIVKTIYNKPVLSLEEISKKDLIIIASEKYWEEIVLQIDSMGYEFFKDYFPYWIIENTYIDWMKLVKIKDMGIKFDLVQIVRKMTRGKKLAIINGNCNTTSIQRYLESNKEFNRNFIFIQIPRVCEARSGVNLAAIAMPELWQLCDLFISQKILLNNEFAKEFATEYIVSQLREDCQKIIIANMFFVGYWPQCKQPNAKPLKEISFRGLFPYGDKNVDQMMEHGEYTPDEIISKISDENFYCLDDILETGEKSLNELKRREEDCTVKMYDYIEEHWKERQLFYAPGHPNNELLKECAKRILTVLKIQEKFFKHERYLDTHYSLRSQDLVIYPSVIKALNLEDYLDSFFANKLIDMEIRSFDEYMRTFIDYCYD
;
A
#
# COMPACT_ATOMS: atom_id res chain seq x y z
N MET A 1 -16.98 18.60 -9.92
CA MET A 1 -17.55 18.27 -8.59
C MET A 1 -17.76 16.76 -8.49
N LEU A 2 -17.89 16.22 -7.28
CA LEU A 2 -17.86 14.77 -7.01
C LEU A 2 -19.10 14.02 -7.53
N PHE A 3 -20.23 14.71 -7.58
CA PHE A 3 -21.42 14.42 -8.37
C PHE A 3 -22.27 15.70 -8.33
N GLU A 4 -22.82 16.14 -9.45
CA GLU A 4 -23.83 17.21 -9.45
C GLU A 4 -25.19 16.53 -9.33
N THR A 5 -26.01 16.98 -8.39
CA THR A 5 -27.36 16.45 -8.20
C THR A 5 -28.26 17.57 -7.72
N GLU A 6 -29.46 17.61 -8.29
CA GLU A 6 -30.57 18.44 -7.82
C GLU A 6 -31.32 17.77 -6.66
N LYS A 7 -31.00 16.51 -6.35
CA LYS A 7 -31.60 15.78 -5.24
C LYS A 7 -31.15 16.33 -3.89
N ASN A 8 -32.05 16.27 -2.93
CA ASN A 8 -31.70 16.51 -1.54
C ASN A 8 -30.82 15.37 -1.01
N ILE A 9 -29.84 15.66 -0.16
CA ILE A 9 -28.99 14.62 0.43
C ILE A 9 -29.57 14.16 1.77
N VAL A 10 -29.67 12.84 1.93
CA VAL A 10 -29.91 12.18 3.22
C VAL A 10 -28.67 11.37 3.57
N ILE A 11 -28.09 11.63 4.74
CA ILE A 11 -26.91 10.90 5.22
C ILE A 11 -27.38 9.73 6.09
N TRP A 12 -27.05 8.49 5.69
CA TRP A 12 -27.38 7.30 6.45
C TRP A 12 -26.25 6.95 7.42
N GLY A 13 -26.50 7.16 8.70
CA GLY A 13 -25.56 7.05 9.82
C GLY A 13 -25.45 8.35 10.61
N THR A 14 -25.20 8.23 11.91
CA THR A 14 -25.12 9.39 12.85
C THR A 14 -23.74 9.52 13.55
N GLY A 15 -22.83 8.59 13.25
CA GLY A 15 -21.48 8.52 13.82
C GLY A 15 -20.49 9.53 13.23
N ASN A 16 -19.22 9.38 13.62
CA ASN A 16 -18.16 10.34 13.24
C ASN A 16 -17.96 10.47 11.73
N THR A 17 -18.02 9.37 10.97
CA THR A 17 -17.94 9.38 9.50
C THR A 17 -19.04 10.23 8.89
N ALA A 18 -20.29 10.01 9.30
CA ALA A 18 -21.44 10.78 8.84
C ALA A 18 -21.34 12.27 9.17
N ARG A 19 -20.89 12.61 10.39
CA ARG A 19 -20.69 14.00 10.80
C ARG A 19 -19.63 14.69 9.95
N LYS A 20 -18.48 14.04 9.71
CA LYS A 20 -17.43 14.56 8.81
C LYS A 20 -17.97 14.79 7.40
N LEU A 21 -18.73 13.83 6.88
CA LEU A 21 -19.35 13.93 5.56
C LEU A 21 -20.32 15.12 5.48
N TYR A 22 -21.16 15.33 6.49
CA TYR A 22 -22.07 16.48 6.55
C TYR A 22 -21.33 17.82 6.43
N TYR A 23 -20.23 18.00 7.16
CA TYR A 23 -19.44 19.24 7.07
C TYR A 23 -18.89 19.47 5.66
N LYS A 24 -18.51 18.41 4.94
CA LYS A 24 -18.04 18.51 3.55
C LYS A 24 -19.18 18.86 2.58
N LEU A 25 -20.36 18.27 2.77
CA LEU A 25 -21.47 18.38 1.82
C LEU A 25 -22.35 19.62 2.02
N ARG A 26 -22.56 20.07 3.26
CA ARG A 26 -23.54 21.13 3.59
C ARG A 26 -23.32 22.48 2.92
N HIS A 27 -22.11 22.73 2.43
CA HIS A 27 -21.74 23.97 1.75
C HIS A 27 -21.99 23.92 0.24
N ILE A 28 -22.22 22.73 -0.32
CA ILE A 28 -22.30 22.46 -1.75
C ILE A 28 -23.67 21.90 -2.14
N HIS A 29 -24.31 21.15 -1.24
CA HIS A 29 -25.59 20.49 -1.48
C HIS A 29 -26.59 20.75 -0.35
N ASN A 30 -27.88 20.66 -0.68
CA ASN A 30 -28.92 20.69 0.34
C ASN A 30 -28.99 19.35 1.09
N VAL A 31 -28.38 19.29 2.27
CA VAL A 31 -28.56 18.17 3.18
C VAL A 31 -29.89 18.32 3.90
N ARG A 32 -30.86 17.45 3.57
CA ARG A 32 -32.21 17.47 4.15
C ARG A 32 -32.24 16.91 5.56
N GLY A 33 -31.52 15.82 5.81
CA GLY A 33 -31.58 15.13 7.09
C GLY A 33 -30.62 13.95 7.20
N TRP A 34 -30.81 13.22 8.29
CA TRP A 34 -30.06 12.01 8.66
C TRP A 34 -31.02 10.83 8.68
N THR A 35 -30.50 9.61 8.63
CA THR A 35 -31.30 8.42 8.95
C THR A 35 -30.40 7.33 9.55
N GLU A 36 -30.97 6.40 10.31
CA GLU A 36 -30.24 5.25 10.88
C GLU A 36 -31.17 4.08 11.19
N ASN A 37 -30.62 2.86 11.20
CA ASN A 37 -31.37 1.64 11.56
C ASN A 37 -31.65 1.54 13.05
N LEU A 38 -30.73 2.06 13.86
CA LEU A 38 -30.88 2.15 15.30
C LEU A 38 -31.76 3.35 15.62
N MET A 39 -33.05 3.28 15.28
CA MET A 39 -34.05 4.10 15.94
C MET A 39 -34.01 3.73 17.43
N VAL A 40 -33.09 4.31 18.19
CA VAL A 40 -33.19 4.38 19.64
C VAL A 40 -34.42 5.25 19.89
N LYS A 41 -35.59 4.60 19.88
CA LYS A 41 -36.91 5.07 20.30
C LYS A 41 -36.89 6.55 20.73
N GLY A 42 -36.91 7.46 19.76
CA GLY A 42 -37.26 8.87 19.95
C GLY A 42 -36.34 9.80 20.74
N ILE A 43 -35.07 9.50 21.00
CA ILE A 43 -34.23 10.40 21.84
C ILE A 43 -33.63 11.58 21.04
N VAL A 44 -33.14 11.37 19.81
CA VAL A 44 -32.51 12.42 19.00
C VAL A 44 -33.40 12.78 17.81
N LYS A 45 -34.11 13.90 17.90
CA LYS A 45 -34.98 14.38 16.82
C LYS A 45 -34.21 15.16 15.74
N THR A 46 -33.07 15.75 16.11
CA THR A 46 -32.26 16.56 15.18
C THR A 46 -30.76 16.40 15.46
N ILE A 47 -29.95 16.49 14.41
CA ILE A 47 -28.49 16.57 14.46
C ILE A 47 -28.07 17.77 13.60
N TYR A 48 -27.30 18.70 14.18
CA TYR A 48 -26.93 19.97 13.53
C TYR A 48 -28.13 20.72 12.92
N ASN A 49 -29.24 20.80 13.66
CA ASN A 49 -30.51 21.42 13.24
C ASN A 49 -31.14 20.79 11.98
N LYS A 50 -30.77 19.55 11.64
CA LYS A 50 -31.39 18.76 10.58
C LYS A 50 -32.12 17.56 11.19
N PRO A 51 -33.32 17.21 10.70
CA PRO A 51 -34.11 16.11 11.25
C PRO A 51 -33.41 14.76 11.07
N VAL A 52 -33.65 13.85 12.00
CA VAL A 52 -33.43 12.41 11.80
C VAL A 52 -34.72 11.84 11.22
N LEU A 53 -34.67 11.46 9.94
CA LEU A 53 -35.79 11.00 9.13
C LEU A 53 -36.00 9.49 9.33
N SER A 54 -37.26 9.08 9.41
CA SER A 54 -37.64 7.68 9.27
C SER A 54 -37.50 7.23 7.81
N LEU A 55 -37.50 5.92 7.58
CA LEU A 55 -37.34 5.36 6.22
C LEU A 55 -38.50 5.73 5.31
N GLU A 56 -39.69 5.93 5.86
CA GLU A 56 -40.90 6.33 5.14
C GLU A 56 -40.87 7.80 4.68
N GLU A 57 -40.06 8.65 5.33
CA GLU A 57 -39.89 10.06 4.98
C GLU A 57 -38.92 10.27 3.81
N ILE A 58 -38.13 9.24 3.48
CA ILE A 58 -37.16 9.25 2.39
C ILE A 58 -37.86 8.87 1.08
N SER A 59 -37.52 9.57 0.00
CA SER A 59 -38.13 9.39 -1.32
C SER A 59 -37.07 9.32 -2.42
N LYS A 60 -37.46 8.95 -3.64
CA LYS A 60 -36.57 8.96 -4.82
C LYS A 60 -36.11 10.37 -5.25
N LYS A 61 -36.67 11.43 -4.66
CA LYS A 61 -36.16 12.82 -4.80
C LYS A 61 -34.94 13.08 -3.92
N ASP A 62 -34.64 12.17 -2.99
CA ASP A 62 -33.46 12.21 -2.14
C ASP A 62 -32.36 11.32 -2.74
N LEU A 63 -31.11 11.70 -2.47
CA LEU A 63 -29.92 10.90 -2.68
C LEU A 63 -29.40 10.46 -1.31
N ILE A 64 -29.33 9.16 -1.11
CA ILE A 64 -28.89 8.55 0.16
C ILE A 64 -27.38 8.30 0.09
N ILE A 65 -26.63 8.88 1.03
CA ILE A 65 -25.20 8.59 1.15
C ILE A 65 -24.94 7.78 2.42
N ILE A 66 -24.48 6.54 2.25
CA ILE A 66 -24.27 5.60 3.34
C ILE A 66 -22.93 5.90 4.00
N ALA A 67 -22.97 6.46 5.21
CA ALA A 67 -21.80 6.91 5.96
C ALA A 67 -21.48 5.97 7.14
N SER A 68 -21.32 4.69 6.81
CA SER A 68 -20.94 3.61 7.73
C SER A 68 -19.79 2.81 7.11
N GLU A 69 -18.76 2.47 7.88
CA GLU A 69 -17.72 1.53 7.42
C GLU A 69 -18.03 0.09 7.80
N LYS A 70 -18.70 -0.12 8.94
CA LYS A 70 -18.94 -1.47 9.46
C LYS A 70 -20.18 -2.13 8.87
N TYR A 71 -21.22 -1.33 8.60
CA TYR A 71 -22.56 -1.84 8.28
C TYR A 71 -23.04 -1.42 6.88
N TRP A 72 -22.16 -0.92 6.01
CA TRP A 72 -22.60 -0.40 4.72
C TRP A 72 -23.21 -1.48 3.83
N GLU A 73 -22.76 -2.73 3.92
CA GLU A 73 -23.28 -3.85 3.12
C GLU A 73 -24.74 -4.15 3.47
N GLU A 74 -25.05 -4.26 4.75
CA GLU A 74 -26.41 -4.46 5.27
C GLU A 74 -27.33 -3.30 4.84
N ILE A 75 -26.83 -2.06 4.95
CA ILE A 75 -27.59 -0.87 4.56
C ILE A 75 -27.84 -0.84 3.04
N VAL A 76 -26.86 -1.24 2.22
CA VAL A 76 -27.02 -1.35 0.77
C VAL A 76 -28.14 -2.34 0.43
N LEU A 77 -28.14 -3.54 1.01
CA LEU A 77 -29.20 -4.55 0.79
C LEU A 77 -30.58 -4.03 1.20
N GLN A 78 -30.64 -3.32 2.33
CA GLN A 78 -31.87 -2.73 2.83
C GLN A 78 -32.43 -1.68 1.87
N ILE A 79 -31.60 -0.74 1.41
CA ILE A 79 -32.03 0.31 0.47
C ILE A 79 -32.45 -0.31 -0.87
N ASP A 80 -31.72 -1.31 -1.37
CA ASP A 80 -32.06 -2.03 -2.59
C ASP A 80 -33.41 -2.74 -2.48
N SER A 81 -33.68 -3.39 -1.34
CA SER A 81 -34.96 -4.06 -1.06
C SER A 81 -36.15 -3.09 -1.02
N MET A 82 -35.89 -1.81 -0.75
CA MET A 82 -36.88 -0.73 -0.80
C MET A 82 -37.11 -0.18 -2.22
N GLY A 83 -36.46 -0.75 -3.26
CA GLY A 83 -36.65 -0.40 -4.66
C GLY A 83 -35.90 0.86 -5.13
N TYR A 84 -34.88 1.28 -4.38
CA TYR A 84 -33.96 2.34 -4.77
C TYR A 84 -32.85 1.78 -5.67
N GLU A 85 -32.32 2.59 -6.58
CA GLU A 85 -31.31 2.16 -7.55
C GLU A 85 -29.89 2.61 -7.14
N PHE A 86 -28.93 1.68 -7.14
CA PHE A 86 -27.53 1.97 -6.81
C PHE A 86 -26.93 3.00 -7.78
N PHE A 87 -26.14 3.93 -7.23
CA PHE A 87 -25.48 5.03 -7.95
C PHE A 87 -26.42 6.10 -8.56
N LYS A 88 -27.73 5.90 -8.50
CA LYS A 88 -28.76 6.86 -8.91
C LYS A 88 -29.50 7.46 -7.71
N ASP A 89 -29.89 6.61 -6.78
CA ASP A 89 -30.62 7.02 -5.58
C ASP A 89 -29.82 6.82 -4.30
N TYR A 90 -28.81 5.95 -4.31
CA TYR A 90 -27.94 5.76 -3.16
C TYR A 90 -26.52 5.32 -3.52
N PHE A 91 -25.56 5.61 -2.65
CA PHE A 91 -24.25 4.99 -2.68
C PHE A 91 -23.49 5.16 -1.34
N PRO A 92 -22.51 4.30 -1.04
CA PRO A 92 -21.60 4.50 0.08
C PRO A 92 -20.69 5.72 -0.05
N TYR A 93 -20.40 6.34 1.10
CA TYR A 93 -19.62 7.57 1.18
C TYR A 93 -18.19 7.43 0.62
N TRP A 94 -17.59 6.24 0.63
CA TRP A 94 -16.25 6.01 0.09
C TRP A 94 -16.16 6.22 -1.43
N ILE A 95 -17.28 6.19 -2.17
CA ILE A 95 -17.33 6.57 -3.61
C ILE A 95 -16.88 8.02 -3.81
N ILE A 96 -17.14 8.86 -2.80
CA ILE A 96 -16.91 10.30 -2.89
C ILE A 96 -15.77 10.79 -1.99
N GLU A 97 -15.41 10.05 -0.95
CA GLU A 97 -14.30 10.43 -0.08
C GLU A 97 -12.94 9.97 -0.58
N ASN A 98 -12.88 8.83 -1.27
CA ASN A 98 -11.60 8.28 -1.70
C ASN A 98 -11.03 9.06 -2.90
N THR A 99 -9.71 9.19 -2.92
CA THR A 99 -8.96 9.74 -4.08
C THR A 99 -8.82 8.73 -5.22
N TYR A 100 -9.22 7.49 -4.97
CA TYR A 100 -9.15 6.34 -5.87
C TYR A 100 -10.51 5.60 -5.88
N ILE A 101 -10.69 4.74 -6.87
CA ILE A 101 -11.84 3.83 -6.99
C ILE A 101 -11.48 2.51 -6.29
N ASP A 102 -12.27 2.07 -5.32
CA ASP A 102 -12.05 0.79 -4.63
C ASP A 102 -12.73 -0.34 -5.41
N TRP A 103 -11.96 -1.10 -6.19
CA TRP A 103 -12.51 -2.16 -7.04
C TRP A 103 -13.13 -3.30 -6.21
N MET A 104 -12.50 -3.66 -5.10
CA MET A 104 -12.98 -4.77 -4.28
C MET A 104 -14.34 -4.45 -3.66
N LYS A 105 -14.56 -3.21 -3.21
CA LYS A 105 -15.89 -2.79 -2.71
C LYS A 105 -16.94 -2.79 -3.83
N LEU A 106 -16.58 -2.42 -5.06
CA LEU A 106 -17.51 -2.49 -6.21
C LEU A 106 -17.87 -3.93 -6.58
N VAL A 107 -16.89 -4.84 -6.64
CA VAL A 107 -17.16 -6.26 -6.88
C VAL A 107 -18.01 -6.84 -5.76
N LYS A 108 -17.76 -6.45 -4.50
CA LYS A 108 -18.59 -6.90 -3.38
C LYS A 108 -20.05 -6.48 -3.53
N ILE A 109 -20.33 -5.26 -3.99
CA ILE A 109 -21.70 -4.81 -4.29
C ILE A 109 -22.34 -5.67 -5.39
N LYS A 110 -21.57 -6.05 -6.43
CA LYS A 110 -22.04 -6.96 -7.49
C LYS A 110 -22.34 -8.36 -6.94
N ASP A 111 -21.46 -8.89 -6.09
CA ASP A 111 -21.61 -10.22 -5.46
C ASP A 111 -22.83 -10.29 -4.52
N MET A 112 -23.25 -9.15 -3.96
CA MET A 112 -24.48 -9.03 -3.17
C MET A 112 -25.76 -9.10 -4.03
N GLY A 113 -25.65 -9.19 -5.36
CA GLY A 113 -26.79 -9.26 -6.28
C GLY A 113 -27.39 -7.89 -6.66
N ILE A 114 -26.77 -6.79 -6.23
CA ILE A 114 -27.21 -5.43 -6.55
C ILE A 114 -27.01 -5.19 -8.04
N LYS A 115 -28.08 -4.78 -8.73
CA LYS A 115 -28.06 -4.57 -10.18
C LYS A 115 -27.52 -3.19 -10.53
N PHE A 116 -26.38 -3.15 -11.22
CA PHE A 116 -25.83 -1.93 -11.79
C PHE A 116 -24.87 -2.22 -12.94
N ASP A 117 -24.65 -1.21 -13.79
CA ASP A 117 -23.62 -1.27 -14.83
C ASP A 117 -22.27 -0.81 -14.25
N LEU A 118 -21.43 -1.79 -13.90
CA LEU A 118 -20.12 -1.57 -13.29
C LEU A 118 -19.22 -0.67 -14.15
N VAL A 119 -19.22 -0.89 -15.47
CA VAL A 119 -18.40 -0.13 -16.41
C VAL A 119 -18.86 1.34 -16.45
N GLN A 120 -20.17 1.58 -16.52
CA GLN A 120 -20.70 2.94 -16.50
C GLN A 120 -20.44 3.65 -15.18
N ILE A 121 -20.56 2.95 -14.04
CA ILE A 121 -20.25 3.53 -12.74
C ILE A 121 -18.78 3.94 -12.66
N VAL A 122 -17.86 3.05 -13.04
CA VAL A 122 -16.43 3.38 -13.03
C VAL A 122 -16.15 4.59 -13.94
N ARG A 123 -16.71 4.62 -15.15
CA ARG A 123 -16.58 5.78 -16.07
C ARG A 123 -17.10 7.09 -15.47
N LYS A 124 -18.21 7.05 -14.72
CA LYS A 124 -18.71 8.23 -14.00
C LYS A 124 -17.78 8.62 -12.86
N MET A 125 -17.25 7.65 -12.12
CA MET A 125 -16.29 7.88 -11.03
C MET A 125 -14.96 8.47 -11.51
N THR A 126 -14.55 8.22 -12.77
CA THR A 126 -13.29 8.81 -13.28
C THR A 126 -13.39 10.31 -13.53
N ARG A 127 -14.60 10.86 -13.71
CA ARG A 127 -14.83 12.29 -13.97
C ARG A 127 -14.05 12.82 -15.18
N GLY A 128 -14.00 12.01 -16.24
CA GLY A 128 -13.29 12.34 -17.48
C GLY A 128 -11.77 12.18 -17.40
N LYS A 129 -11.22 11.74 -16.27
CA LYS A 129 -9.81 11.36 -16.16
C LYS A 129 -9.57 9.97 -16.72
N LYS A 130 -8.32 9.71 -17.11
CA LYS A 130 -7.83 8.39 -17.48
C LYS A 130 -7.72 7.49 -16.25
N LEU A 131 -7.99 6.21 -16.41
CA LEU A 131 -7.94 5.25 -15.33
C LEU A 131 -6.55 4.61 -15.26
N ALA A 132 -5.92 4.69 -14.09
CA ALA A 132 -4.64 4.09 -13.80
C ALA A 132 -4.80 2.89 -12.85
N ILE A 133 -4.07 1.82 -13.10
CA ILE A 133 -3.94 0.65 -12.20
C ILE A 133 -2.48 0.51 -11.82
N ILE A 134 -2.21 0.26 -10.54
CA ILE A 134 -0.88 -0.12 -10.07
C ILE A 134 -0.88 -1.49 -9.41
N ASN A 135 -0.02 -2.39 -9.90
CA ASN A 135 0.09 -3.78 -9.45
C ASN A 135 1.47 -4.06 -8.85
N GLY A 136 1.52 -4.67 -7.66
CA GLY A 136 2.78 -4.99 -7.00
C GLY A 136 2.64 -5.29 -5.51
N ASN A 137 3.77 -5.26 -4.81
CA ASN A 137 3.88 -5.43 -3.36
C ASN A 137 3.66 -4.10 -2.61
N CYS A 138 4.13 -3.99 -1.36
CA CYS A 138 4.00 -2.77 -0.56
C CYS A 138 4.66 -1.52 -1.19
N ASN A 139 5.69 -1.66 -2.02
CA ASN A 139 6.38 -0.53 -2.67
C ASN A 139 5.42 0.28 -3.55
N THR A 140 4.49 -0.39 -4.22
CA THR A 140 3.56 0.28 -5.14
C THR A 140 2.57 1.17 -4.40
N THR A 141 2.23 0.86 -3.15
CA THR A 141 1.39 1.74 -2.32
C THR A 141 2.07 3.10 -2.11
N SER A 142 3.35 3.11 -1.72
CA SER A 142 4.08 4.37 -1.52
C SER A 142 4.29 5.12 -2.82
N ILE A 143 4.63 4.43 -3.91
CA ILE A 143 4.75 5.04 -5.26
C ILE A 143 3.41 5.67 -5.68
N GLN A 144 2.29 4.97 -5.49
CA GLN A 144 0.95 5.50 -5.79
C GLN A 144 0.70 6.80 -5.02
N ARG A 145 1.06 6.88 -3.73
CA ARG A 145 0.86 8.09 -2.92
C ARG A 145 1.67 9.28 -3.43
N TYR A 146 2.91 9.07 -3.89
CA TYR A 146 3.66 10.14 -4.55
C TYR A 146 2.96 10.59 -5.84
N LEU A 147 2.53 9.67 -6.70
CA LEU A 147 1.81 10.00 -7.94
C LEU A 147 0.48 10.74 -7.66
N GLU A 148 -0.30 10.28 -6.69
CA GLU A 148 -1.53 10.92 -6.19
C GLU A 148 -1.29 12.25 -5.48
N SER A 149 -0.04 12.62 -5.17
CA SER A 149 0.30 13.93 -4.62
C SER A 149 0.75 14.92 -5.70
N ASN A 150 1.04 14.44 -6.90
CA ASN A 150 1.44 15.27 -8.04
C ASN A 150 0.21 15.90 -8.71
N LYS A 151 0.25 17.22 -8.94
CA LYS A 151 -0.91 17.98 -9.42
C LYS A 151 -1.25 17.65 -10.88
N GLU A 152 -0.24 17.55 -11.74
CA GLU A 152 -0.41 17.24 -13.15
C GLU A 152 -0.91 15.80 -13.36
N PHE A 153 -0.34 14.83 -12.63
CA PHE A 153 -0.81 13.45 -12.63
C PHE A 153 -2.30 13.37 -12.24
N ASN A 154 -2.69 13.99 -11.12
CA ASN A 154 -4.07 13.99 -10.65
C ASN A 154 -5.07 14.69 -11.57
N ARG A 155 -4.62 15.60 -12.44
CA ARG A 155 -5.51 16.22 -13.45
C ARG A 155 -5.85 15.23 -14.54
N ASN A 156 -4.90 14.36 -14.88
CA ASN A 156 -5.00 13.45 -16.02
C ASN A 156 -5.48 12.05 -15.62
N PHE A 157 -5.15 11.58 -14.42
CA PHE A 157 -5.35 10.21 -13.98
C PHE A 157 -6.13 10.11 -12.66
N ILE A 158 -6.80 8.98 -12.48
CA ILE A 158 -7.34 8.50 -11.21
C ILE A 158 -6.99 7.03 -11.05
N PHE A 159 -6.58 6.61 -9.86
CA PHE A 159 -6.32 5.21 -9.60
C PHE A 159 -7.61 4.44 -9.36
N ILE A 160 -7.65 3.21 -9.87
CA ILE A 160 -8.47 2.16 -9.30
C ILE A 160 -7.55 1.25 -8.47
N GLN A 161 -7.91 1.08 -7.20
CA GLN A 161 -7.12 0.29 -6.27
C GLN A 161 -7.50 -1.18 -6.42
N ILE A 162 -6.47 -1.99 -6.64
CA ILE A 162 -6.51 -3.45 -6.53
C ILE A 162 -5.71 -3.88 -5.29
N PRO A 163 -5.99 -5.05 -4.71
CA PRO A 163 -5.15 -5.68 -3.70
C PRO A 163 -3.71 -5.84 -4.17
N ARG A 164 -2.76 -5.79 -3.24
CA ARG A 164 -1.35 -6.09 -3.47
C ARG A 164 -1.17 -7.60 -3.64
N VAL A 165 -0.11 -7.97 -4.35
CA VAL A 165 0.21 -9.38 -4.61
C VAL A 165 0.36 -10.21 -3.32
N CYS A 166 0.92 -9.62 -2.26
CA CYS A 166 1.10 -10.30 -0.98
C CYS A 166 -0.21 -10.57 -0.23
N GLU A 167 -1.28 -9.82 -0.54
CA GLU A 167 -2.60 -9.97 0.07
C GLU A 167 -3.37 -11.17 -0.51
N ALA A 168 -2.88 -11.80 -1.59
CA ALA A 168 -3.42 -13.07 -2.09
C ALA A 168 -3.43 -14.15 -0.99
N ARG A 169 -2.48 -14.11 -0.05
CA ARG A 169 -2.40 -15.04 1.09
C ARG A 169 -3.49 -14.81 2.14
N SER A 170 -4.15 -13.66 2.11
CA SER A 170 -5.17 -13.25 3.08
C SER A 170 -6.59 -13.53 2.60
N GLY A 171 -6.77 -14.43 1.62
CA GLY A 171 -8.08 -14.84 1.13
C GLY A 171 -8.78 -13.79 0.26
N VAL A 172 -8.01 -12.92 -0.40
CA VAL A 172 -8.55 -11.99 -1.41
C VAL A 172 -9.32 -12.76 -2.48
N ASN A 173 -10.49 -12.26 -2.87
CA ASN A 173 -11.27 -12.83 -3.96
C ASN A 173 -10.52 -12.63 -5.30
N LEU A 174 -9.72 -13.60 -5.70
CA LEU A 174 -8.94 -13.57 -6.94
C LEU A 174 -9.83 -13.45 -8.20
N ALA A 175 -11.07 -13.95 -8.14
CA ALA A 175 -12.01 -13.79 -9.25
C ALA A 175 -12.37 -12.32 -9.49
N ALA A 176 -12.33 -11.47 -8.45
CA ALA A 176 -12.50 -10.02 -8.60
C ALA A 176 -11.36 -9.39 -9.42
N ILE A 177 -10.14 -9.93 -9.29
CA ILE A 177 -8.95 -9.45 -10.03
C ILE A 177 -8.96 -9.97 -11.46
N ALA A 178 -9.47 -11.18 -11.68
CA ALA A 178 -9.55 -11.80 -13.01
C ALA A 178 -10.70 -11.26 -13.89
N MET A 179 -11.37 -10.16 -13.52
CA MET A 179 -12.47 -9.58 -14.29
C MET A 179 -11.96 -8.78 -15.50
N PRO A 180 -12.23 -9.22 -16.75
CA PRO A 180 -11.74 -8.51 -17.94
C PRO A 180 -12.25 -7.08 -18.04
N GLU A 181 -13.45 -6.79 -17.55
CA GLU A 181 -14.05 -5.46 -17.60
C GLU A 181 -13.22 -4.40 -16.85
N LEU A 182 -12.49 -4.79 -15.79
CA LEU A 182 -11.54 -3.90 -15.11
C LEU A 182 -10.40 -3.51 -16.04
N TRP A 183 -9.73 -4.51 -16.60
CA TRP A 183 -8.51 -4.35 -17.38
C TRP A 183 -8.76 -3.63 -18.70
N GLN A 184 -9.93 -3.81 -19.29
CA GLN A 184 -10.36 -3.13 -20.51
C GLN A 184 -10.64 -1.62 -20.30
N LEU A 185 -10.83 -1.19 -19.05
CA LEU A 185 -10.96 0.24 -18.71
C LEU A 185 -9.62 0.93 -18.41
N CYS A 186 -8.55 0.16 -18.26
CA CYS A 186 -7.24 0.69 -17.89
C CYS A 186 -6.59 1.47 -19.05
N ASP A 187 -6.31 2.75 -18.81
CA ASP A 187 -5.56 3.60 -19.74
C ASP A 187 -4.06 3.62 -19.42
N LEU A 188 -3.70 3.43 -18.15
CA LEU A 188 -2.32 3.38 -17.65
C LEU A 188 -2.14 2.23 -16.67
N PHE A 189 -1.36 1.23 -17.06
CA PHE A 189 -0.96 0.12 -16.20
C PHE A 189 0.47 0.30 -15.71
N ILE A 190 0.63 0.43 -14.40
CA ILE A 190 1.93 0.45 -13.72
C ILE A 190 2.07 -0.88 -12.98
N SER A 191 3.19 -1.58 -13.14
CA SER A 191 3.34 -2.91 -12.53
C SER A 191 4.77 -3.19 -12.13
N GLN A 192 4.96 -3.75 -10.94
CA GLN A 192 6.18 -4.51 -10.68
C GLN A 192 6.22 -5.73 -11.60
N LYS A 193 7.40 -6.08 -12.12
CA LYS A 193 7.59 -7.33 -12.89
C LYS A 193 7.35 -8.53 -11.97
N ILE A 194 6.20 -9.18 -12.14
CA ILE A 194 5.74 -10.37 -11.42
C ILE A 194 5.59 -11.50 -12.42
N LEU A 195 6.31 -12.60 -12.19
CA LEU A 195 6.31 -13.78 -13.06
C LEU A 195 5.04 -14.62 -12.86
N LEU A 196 4.64 -15.39 -13.88
CA LEU A 196 3.53 -16.36 -13.76
C LEU A 196 3.71 -17.36 -12.62
N ASN A 197 4.95 -17.82 -12.38
CA ASN A 197 5.30 -18.78 -11.35
C ASN A 197 5.64 -18.13 -9.99
N ASN A 198 5.01 -16.99 -9.68
CA ASN A 198 5.20 -16.32 -8.40
C ASN A 198 4.62 -17.13 -7.21
N GLU A 199 5.07 -16.80 -5.99
CA GLU A 199 4.68 -17.48 -4.73
C GLU A 199 3.27 -17.12 -4.21
N PHE A 200 2.50 -16.34 -4.97
CA PHE A 200 1.20 -15.82 -4.57
C PHE A 200 0.08 -16.36 -5.47
N ALA A 201 -0.22 -15.68 -6.57
CA ALA A 201 -1.26 -16.08 -7.50
C ALA A 201 -0.95 -15.60 -8.92
N LYS A 202 -1.30 -16.41 -9.93
CA LYS A 202 -1.03 -16.10 -11.35
C LYS A 202 -1.78 -14.86 -11.83
N GLU A 203 -2.89 -14.52 -11.18
CA GLU A 203 -3.76 -13.38 -11.50
C GLU A 203 -3.05 -12.03 -11.31
N PHE A 204 -1.99 -11.99 -10.51
CA PHE A 204 -1.14 -10.81 -10.32
C PHE A 204 0.08 -10.78 -11.24
N ALA A 205 0.33 -11.82 -12.03
CA ALA A 205 1.47 -11.86 -12.93
C ALA A 205 1.32 -10.77 -14.01
N THR A 206 2.43 -10.08 -14.29
CA THR A 206 2.44 -8.95 -15.23
C THR A 206 1.94 -9.38 -16.60
N GLU A 207 2.40 -10.53 -17.11
CA GLU A 207 2.00 -11.04 -18.42
C GLU A 207 0.51 -11.44 -18.47
N TYR A 208 -0.02 -12.03 -17.40
CA TYR A 208 -1.44 -12.38 -17.29
C TYR A 208 -2.33 -11.14 -17.36
N ILE A 209 -1.97 -10.08 -16.63
CA ILE A 209 -2.71 -8.81 -16.67
C ILE A 209 -2.55 -8.15 -18.04
N VAL A 210 -1.32 -8.09 -18.58
CA VAL A 210 -1.05 -7.47 -19.89
C VAL A 210 -1.88 -8.10 -21.00
N SER A 211 -2.11 -9.42 -20.98
CA SER A 211 -2.98 -10.09 -21.97
C SER A 211 -4.46 -9.69 -21.90
N GLN A 212 -4.89 -9.03 -20.82
CA GLN A 212 -6.26 -8.56 -20.62
C GLN A 212 -6.41 -7.05 -20.84
N LEU A 213 -5.32 -6.33 -21.06
CA LEU A 213 -5.36 -4.89 -21.33
C LEU A 213 -5.72 -4.62 -22.79
N ARG A 214 -6.22 -3.41 -23.06
CA ARG A 214 -6.32 -2.91 -24.43
C ARG A 214 -4.93 -2.71 -25.03
N GLU A 215 -4.84 -2.79 -26.35
CA GLU A 215 -3.59 -2.55 -27.08
C GLU A 215 -3.04 -1.13 -26.82
N ASP A 216 -3.93 -0.14 -26.79
CA ASP A 216 -3.63 1.27 -26.56
C ASP A 216 -3.35 1.65 -25.09
N CYS A 217 -3.47 0.69 -24.15
CA CYS A 217 -3.15 0.91 -22.75
C CYS A 217 -1.64 1.15 -22.59
N GLN A 218 -1.27 2.28 -21.98
CA GLN A 218 0.12 2.60 -21.67
C GLN A 218 0.61 1.70 -20.53
N LYS A 219 1.76 1.05 -20.71
CA LYS A 219 2.33 0.09 -19.76
C LYS A 219 3.66 0.65 -19.23
N ILE A 220 3.81 0.70 -17.91
CA ILE A 220 5.04 1.10 -17.23
C ILE A 220 5.42 -0.04 -16.28
N ILE A 221 6.48 -0.76 -16.63
CA ILE A 221 6.97 -1.87 -15.82
C ILE A 221 8.17 -1.39 -15.00
N ILE A 222 8.15 -1.68 -13.71
CA ILE A 222 9.23 -1.42 -12.76
C ILE A 222 9.73 -2.75 -12.18
N ALA A 223 10.99 -2.84 -11.75
CA ALA A 223 11.42 -4.02 -11.02
C ALA A 223 10.98 -3.96 -9.55
N ASN A 224 10.98 -5.12 -8.90
CA ASN A 224 10.97 -5.16 -7.45
C ASN A 224 12.35 -4.68 -6.95
N MET A 225 12.39 -3.49 -6.35
CA MET A 225 13.60 -2.92 -5.76
C MET A 225 14.09 -3.82 -4.63
N PHE A 226 15.25 -4.44 -4.84
CA PHE A 226 15.88 -5.33 -3.89
C PHE A 226 17.39 -5.06 -3.83
N PHE A 227 17.93 -4.87 -2.64
CA PHE A 227 19.36 -4.64 -2.45
C PHE A 227 19.83 -5.18 -1.09
N VAL A 228 20.85 -6.05 -1.07
CA VAL A 228 21.37 -6.66 0.16
C VAL A 228 22.78 -6.17 0.56
N GLY A 229 23.35 -5.19 -0.15
CA GLY A 229 24.74 -4.75 0.07
C GLY A 229 25.05 -4.22 1.47
N TYR A 230 24.06 -3.74 2.22
CA TYR A 230 24.24 -3.32 3.61
C TYR A 230 24.30 -4.48 4.61
N TRP A 231 23.90 -5.69 4.18
CA TRP A 231 23.72 -6.81 5.07
C TRP A 231 24.41 -8.08 4.56
N PRO A 232 25.75 -8.14 4.55
CA PRO A 232 26.47 -9.37 4.20
C PRO A 232 26.05 -10.58 5.05
N GLN A 233 25.56 -10.35 6.27
CA GLN A 233 25.06 -11.37 7.18
C GLN A 233 23.68 -11.95 6.81
N CYS A 234 22.91 -11.24 5.97
CA CYS A 234 21.51 -11.57 5.73
C CYS A 234 21.35 -12.94 5.07
N LYS A 235 20.47 -13.77 5.64
CA LYS A 235 20.00 -15.03 5.06
C LYS A 235 18.52 -15.25 5.31
N GLN A 236 17.98 -16.35 4.79
CA GLN A 236 16.66 -16.82 5.21
C GLN A 236 16.70 -17.21 6.69
N PRO A 237 15.69 -16.83 7.48
CA PRO A 237 15.67 -17.15 8.90
C PRO A 237 15.46 -18.65 9.14
N ASN A 238 16.23 -19.23 10.07
CA ASN A 238 16.07 -20.62 10.51
C ASN A 238 14.79 -20.78 11.35
N ALA A 239 14.50 -19.81 12.21
CA ALA A 239 13.30 -19.73 13.04
C ALA A 239 12.49 -18.48 12.69
N LYS A 240 11.16 -18.55 12.83
CA LYS A 240 10.26 -17.40 12.69
C LYS A 240 9.43 -17.27 13.96
N PRO A 241 10.00 -16.68 15.03
CA PRO A 241 9.28 -16.49 16.28
C PRO A 241 8.00 -15.70 16.03
N LEU A 242 6.91 -16.05 16.71
CA LEU A 242 5.62 -15.35 16.58
C LEU A 242 5.00 -15.38 15.16
N LYS A 243 5.27 -16.44 14.38
CA LYS A 243 4.73 -16.61 13.01
C LYS A 243 3.21 -16.68 12.94
N GLU A 244 2.57 -17.07 14.03
CA GLU A 244 1.11 -17.12 14.21
C GLU A 244 0.48 -15.74 14.27
N ILE A 245 1.23 -14.71 14.66
CA ILE A 245 0.78 -13.30 14.66
C ILE A 245 1.04 -12.65 13.30
N SER A 246 2.23 -12.88 12.73
CA SER A 246 2.60 -12.40 11.39
C SER A 246 3.35 -13.50 10.66
N PHE A 247 2.97 -13.84 9.43
CA PHE A 247 3.59 -14.94 8.68
C PHE A 247 5.12 -14.80 8.47
N ARG A 248 5.68 -13.59 8.64
CA ARG A 248 7.12 -13.31 8.59
C ARG A 248 7.83 -13.49 9.94
N GLY A 249 7.10 -13.69 11.03
CA GLY A 249 7.62 -13.73 12.39
C GLY A 249 8.12 -12.37 12.89
N LEU A 250 8.61 -12.31 14.12
CA LEU A 250 9.22 -11.13 14.72
C LEU A 250 10.48 -10.69 13.96
N PHE A 251 11.25 -11.65 13.46
CA PHE A 251 12.47 -11.43 12.67
C PHE A 251 12.31 -12.03 11.26
N PRO A 252 12.01 -11.21 10.24
CA PRO A 252 11.80 -11.69 8.86
C PRO A 252 13.07 -12.18 8.15
N TYR A 253 14.23 -11.88 8.71
CA TYR A 253 15.56 -12.16 8.15
C TYR A 253 16.41 -12.89 9.20
N GLY A 254 17.25 -13.82 8.74
CA GLY A 254 18.22 -14.50 9.59
C GLY A 254 19.61 -13.87 9.47
N ASP A 255 20.50 -14.28 10.38
CA ASP A 255 21.86 -13.76 10.48
C ASP A 255 22.87 -14.90 10.46
N LYS A 256 23.55 -15.08 9.32
CA LYS A 256 24.45 -16.22 9.12
C LYS A 256 25.63 -16.25 10.11
N ASN A 257 26.05 -15.11 10.65
CA ASN A 257 27.18 -15.08 11.59
C ASN A 257 26.72 -15.51 12.97
N VAL A 258 25.56 -15.02 13.41
CA VAL A 258 24.95 -15.45 14.69
C VAL A 258 24.65 -16.94 14.64
N ASP A 259 24.03 -17.42 13.56
CA ASP A 259 23.73 -18.83 13.35
C ASP A 259 25.00 -19.69 13.50
N GLN A 260 26.10 -19.30 12.84
CA GLN A 260 27.37 -20.00 12.94
C GLN A 260 27.91 -20.00 14.37
N MET A 261 27.90 -18.87 15.07
CA MET A 261 28.42 -18.80 16.45
C MET A 261 27.57 -19.61 17.44
N MET A 262 26.24 -19.61 17.27
CA MET A 262 25.33 -20.41 18.09
C MET A 262 25.51 -21.92 17.83
N GLU A 263 25.68 -22.33 16.58
CA GLU A 263 25.90 -23.74 16.21
C GLU A 263 27.19 -24.33 16.80
N HIS A 264 28.25 -23.52 16.96
CA HIS A 264 29.49 -23.97 17.60
C HIS A 264 29.34 -24.14 19.12
N GLY A 265 28.36 -23.46 19.75
CA GLY A 265 28.07 -23.57 21.18
C GLY A 265 29.15 -22.99 22.12
N GLU A 266 30.13 -22.27 21.58
CA GLU A 266 31.28 -21.73 22.32
C GLU A 266 31.09 -20.28 22.78
N TYR A 267 30.02 -19.61 22.34
CA TYR A 267 29.79 -18.19 22.61
C TYR A 267 28.48 -17.96 23.35
N THR A 268 28.55 -17.14 24.39
CA THR A 268 27.36 -16.55 25.03
C THR A 268 26.74 -15.47 24.13
N PRO A 269 25.45 -15.13 24.32
CA PRO A 269 24.82 -14.03 23.59
C PRO A 269 25.60 -12.70 23.67
N ASP A 270 26.18 -12.38 24.84
CA ASP A 270 27.02 -11.18 25.02
C ASP A 270 28.31 -11.22 24.18
N GLU A 271 28.97 -12.38 24.11
CA GLU A 271 30.18 -12.55 23.29
C GLU A 271 29.88 -12.46 21.80
N ILE A 272 28.75 -13.02 21.36
CA ILE A 272 28.29 -12.92 19.96
C ILE A 272 28.06 -11.46 19.60
N ILE A 273 27.27 -10.74 20.40
CA ILE A 273 26.99 -9.31 20.18
C ILE A 273 28.29 -8.51 20.16
N SER A 274 29.18 -8.74 21.13
CA SER A 274 30.49 -8.06 21.16
C SER A 274 31.32 -8.31 19.91
N LYS A 275 31.26 -9.51 19.30
CA LYS A 275 31.98 -9.82 18.06
C LYS A 275 31.39 -9.12 16.85
N ILE A 276 30.07 -9.20 16.67
CA ILE A 276 29.41 -8.61 15.50
C ILE A 276 29.36 -7.07 15.55
N SER A 277 29.49 -6.50 16.75
CA SER A 277 29.66 -5.06 16.96
C SER A 277 31.07 -4.56 16.65
N ASP A 278 32.06 -5.43 16.41
CA ASP A 278 33.41 -5.02 16.01
C ASP A 278 33.35 -4.30 14.65
N GLU A 279 33.86 -3.07 14.61
CA GLU A 279 33.92 -2.26 13.41
C GLU A 279 34.84 -2.83 12.31
N ASN A 280 35.61 -3.87 12.60
CA ASN A 280 36.47 -4.55 11.63
C ASN A 280 36.01 -6.00 11.35
N PHE A 281 34.79 -6.37 11.78
CA PHE A 281 34.23 -7.71 11.58
C PHE A 281 34.14 -8.10 10.09
N TYR A 282 33.65 -7.19 9.24
CA TYR A 282 33.70 -7.32 7.78
C TYR A 282 34.76 -6.41 7.18
N CYS A 283 35.45 -6.88 6.14
CA CYS A 283 36.31 -6.02 5.34
C CYS A 283 35.54 -5.36 4.19
N LEU A 284 36.11 -4.31 3.60
CA LEU A 284 35.49 -3.57 2.50
C LEU A 284 35.21 -4.49 1.29
N ASP A 285 36.11 -5.42 0.98
CA ASP A 285 35.97 -6.31 -0.17
C ASP A 285 34.75 -7.24 -0.04
N ASP A 286 34.49 -7.79 1.14
CA ASP A 286 33.30 -8.63 1.41
C ASP A 286 31.99 -7.86 1.17
N ILE A 287 31.98 -6.58 1.56
CA ILE A 287 30.83 -5.68 1.47
C ILE A 287 30.60 -5.29 0.01
N LEU A 288 31.67 -4.91 -0.71
CA LEU A 288 31.61 -4.56 -2.12
C LEU A 288 31.16 -5.77 -2.96
N GLU A 289 31.69 -6.96 -2.71
CA GLU A 289 31.28 -8.18 -3.41
C GLU A 289 29.77 -8.45 -3.23
N THR A 290 29.27 -8.32 -1.99
CA THR A 290 27.84 -8.49 -1.69
C THR A 290 26.98 -7.45 -2.41
N GLY A 291 27.39 -6.17 -2.36
CA GLY A 291 26.70 -5.07 -3.02
C GLY A 291 26.66 -5.23 -4.54
N GLU A 292 27.80 -5.54 -5.16
CA GLU A 292 27.93 -5.72 -6.60
C GLU A 292 27.11 -6.90 -7.12
N LYS A 293 27.13 -8.05 -6.42
CA LYS A 293 26.25 -9.18 -6.75
C LYS A 293 24.77 -8.78 -6.73
N SER A 294 24.36 -8.00 -5.72
CA SER A 294 22.98 -7.53 -5.60
C SER A 294 22.60 -6.54 -6.71
N LEU A 295 23.50 -5.61 -7.05
CA LEU A 295 23.29 -4.63 -8.14
C LEU A 295 23.21 -5.30 -9.50
N ASN A 296 24.10 -6.26 -9.77
CA ASN A 296 24.10 -7.01 -11.02
C ASN A 296 22.80 -7.79 -11.23
N GLU A 297 22.28 -8.43 -10.17
CA GLU A 297 20.99 -9.12 -10.24
C GLU A 297 19.83 -8.13 -10.45
N LEU A 298 19.83 -6.96 -9.80
CA LEU A 298 18.82 -5.93 -10.03
C LEU A 298 18.87 -5.41 -11.48
N LYS A 299 20.07 -5.09 -11.98
CA LYS A 299 20.30 -4.63 -13.36
C LYS A 299 19.77 -5.64 -14.38
N ARG A 300 20.00 -6.94 -14.16
CA ARG A 300 19.46 -8.03 -14.99
C ARG A 300 17.93 -8.10 -14.92
N ARG A 301 17.32 -7.97 -13.74
CA ARG A 301 15.86 -7.96 -13.57
C ARG A 301 15.19 -6.77 -14.24
N GLU A 302 15.88 -5.64 -14.30
CA GLU A 302 15.43 -4.37 -14.89
C GLU A 302 15.63 -4.26 -16.40
N GLU A 303 16.24 -5.25 -17.07
CA GLU A 303 16.58 -5.18 -18.49
C GLU A 303 15.37 -4.78 -19.36
N ASP A 304 14.23 -5.45 -19.13
CA ASP A 304 12.96 -5.21 -19.84
C ASP A 304 12.01 -4.23 -19.12
N CYS A 305 12.47 -3.59 -18.03
CA CYS A 305 11.64 -2.64 -17.29
C CYS A 305 11.65 -1.26 -17.97
N THR A 306 10.49 -0.60 -17.96
CA THR A 306 10.32 0.77 -18.45
C THR A 306 11.02 1.78 -17.57
N VAL A 307 10.98 1.58 -16.24
CA VAL A 307 11.74 2.36 -15.26
C VAL A 307 12.78 1.46 -14.64
N LYS A 308 14.03 1.91 -14.71
CA LYS A 308 15.20 1.29 -14.09
C LYS A 308 15.60 2.11 -12.87
N MET A 309 16.15 1.48 -11.84
CA MET A 309 16.61 2.11 -10.60
C MET A 309 18.02 1.67 -10.22
N TYR A 310 18.60 0.66 -10.89
CA TYR A 310 19.92 0.14 -10.56
C TYR A 310 21.01 1.23 -10.58
N ASP A 311 20.93 2.17 -11.53
CA ASP A 311 21.87 3.28 -11.70
C ASP A 311 21.85 4.22 -10.49
N TYR A 312 20.65 4.57 -10.02
CA TYR A 312 20.49 5.43 -8.85
C TYR A 312 21.01 4.77 -7.58
N ILE A 313 20.74 3.47 -7.43
CA ILE A 313 21.24 2.71 -6.27
C ILE A 313 22.76 2.62 -6.35
N GLU A 314 23.32 2.25 -7.50
CA GLU A 314 24.77 2.15 -7.75
C GLU A 314 25.52 3.44 -7.41
N GLU A 315 24.94 4.59 -7.76
CA GLU A 315 25.52 5.91 -7.50
C GLU A 315 25.53 6.27 -6.00
N HIS A 316 24.51 5.86 -5.23
CA HIS A 316 24.27 6.46 -3.91
C HIS A 316 24.37 5.50 -2.71
N TRP A 317 24.35 4.18 -2.93
CA TRP A 317 24.25 3.21 -1.82
C TRP A 317 25.46 3.20 -0.88
N LYS A 318 26.61 3.70 -1.33
CA LYS A 318 27.83 3.81 -0.50
C LYS A 318 27.84 5.06 0.37
N GLU A 319 27.03 6.07 0.03
CA GLU A 319 26.98 7.36 0.72
C GLU A 319 25.94 7.34 1.86
N ARG A 320 24.77 6.73 1.59
CA ARG A 320 23.63 6.72 2.51
C ARG A 320 22.76 5.48 2.34
N GLN A 321 22.04 5.13 3.41
CA GLN A 321 21.15 3.97 3.44
C GLN A 321 19.88 4.18 2.59
N LEU A 322 19.80 3.46 1.48
CA LEU A 322 18.65 3.48 0.56
C LEU A 322 17.55 2.45 0.86
N PHE A 323 17.79 1.52 1.81
CA PHE A 323 16.88 0.42 2.13
C PHE A 323 16.83 0.20 3.65
N TYR A 324 15.64 -0.04 4.21
CA TYR A 324 15.47 -0.44 5.62
C TYR A 324 15.71 -1.94 5.84
N ALA A 325 15.44 -2.74 4.82
CA ALA A 325 15.74 -4.16 4.72
C ALA A 325 15.82 -4.54 3.23
N PRO A 326 16.31 -5.73 2.85
CA PRO A 326 16.60 -6.04 1.45
C PRO A 326 15.49 -5.78 0.43
N GLY A 327 14.22 -5.95 0.81
CA GLY A 327 13.06 -5.68 -0.04
C GLY A 327 12.27 -4.42 0.30
N HIS A 328 12.75 -3.61 1.25
CA HIS A 328 12.07 -2.43 1.79
C HIS A 328 12.90 -1.17 1.50
N PRO A 329 12.77 -0.58 0.29
CA PRO A 329 13.43 0.67 -0.03
C PRO A 329 12.94 1.81 0.86
N ASN A 330 13.80 2.79 1.09
CA ASN A 330 13.44 4.01 1.80
C ASN A 330 12.56 4.93 0.92
N ASN A 331 12.03 5.98 1.55
CA ASN A 331 11.16 6.93 0.87
C ASN A 331 11.85 7.73 -0.25
N GLU A 332 13.15 7.96 -0.14
CA GLU A 332 13.93 8.63 -1.19
C GLU A 332 13.91 7.81 -2.49
N LEU A 333 14.18 6.51 -2.41
CA LEU A 333 14.21 5.64 -3.58
C LEU A 333 12.81 5.44 -4.20
N LEU A 334 11.78 5.32 -3.35
CA LEU A 334 10.38 5.25 -3.79
C LEU A 334 9.93 6.54 -4.51
N LYS A 335 10.36 7.68 -3.99
CA LYS A 335 10.12 9.01 -4.58
C LYS A 335 10.84 9.17 -5.92
N GLU A 336 12.09 8.72 -6.02
CA GLU A 336 12.83 8.73 -7.28
C GLU A 336 12.17 7.84 -8.35
N CYS A 337 11.71 6.65 -7.96
CA CYS A 337 10.92 5.79 -8.85
C CYS A 337 9.64 6.50 -9.35
N ALA A 338 8.91 7.19 -8.47
CA ALA A 338 7.75 7.98 -8.87
C ALA A 338 8.12 9.12 -9.84
N LYS A 339 9.24 9.82 -9.63
CA LYS A 339 9.73 10.87 -10.56
C LYS A 339 10.02 10.29 -11.94
N ARG A 340 10.67 9.13 -12.02
CA ARG A 340 10.97 8.43 -13.28
C ARG A 340 9.70 7.96 -13.99
N ILE A 341 8.71 7.45 -13.26
CA ILE A 341 7.37 7.17 -13.81
C ILE A 341 6.75 8.43 -14.42
N LEU A 342 6.78 9.56 -13.71
CA LEU A 342 6.30 10.83 -14.26
C LEU A 342 7.08 11.24 -15.53
N THR A 343 8.35 10.86 -15.67
CA THR A 343 9.18 11.19 -16.85
C THR A 343 8.72 10.38 -18.05
N VAL A 344 8.45 9.09 -17.85
CA VAL A 344 7.85 8.22 -18.87
C VAL A 344 6.47 8.75 -19.31
N LEU A 345 5.70 9.30 -18.37
CA LEU A 345 4.41 9.95 -18.64
C LEU A 345 4.54 11.35 -19.27
N LYS A 346 5.77 11.85 -19.47
CA LYS A 346 6.08 13.20 -19.97
C LYS A 346 5.50 14.34 -19.11
N ILE A 347 5.22 14.05 -17.84
CA ILE A 347 4.79 15.02 -16.84
C ILE A 347 6.03 15.78 -16.35
N GLN A 348 6.02 17.10 -16.58
CA GLN A 348 7.15 17.98 -16.29
C GLN A 348 7.21 18.35 -14.80
N GLU A 349 6.06 18.56 -14.16
CA GLU A 349 6.00 18.85 -12.73
C GLU A 349 6.42 17.61 -11.92
N LYS A 350 7.58 17.66 -11.26
CA LYS A 350 8.07 16.60 -10.35
C LYS A 350 7.81 16.88 -8.87
N PHE A 351 7.00 17.88 -8.58
CA PHE A 351 6.66 18.28 -7.23
C PHE A 351 5.57 17.37 -6.65
N PHE A 352 5.74 17.01 -5.37
CA PHE A 352 4.82 16.18 -4.61
C PHE A 352 4.23 16.98 -3.46
N LYS A 353 2.90 17.13 -3.44
CA LYS A 353 2.23 17.82 -2.33
C LYS A 353 2.39 17.03 -1.03
N HIS A 354 2.63 17.75 0.07
CA HIS A 354 2.78 17.14 1.40
C HIS A 354 3.92 16.10 1.46
N GLU A 355 5.00 16.28 0.69
CA GLU A 355 6.14 15.35 0.62
C GLU A 355 6.63 14.88 1.99
N ARG A 356 6.84 15.81 2.95
CA ARG A 356 7.24 15.45 4.33
C ARG A 356 6.27 14.50 5.04
N TYR A 357 4.97 14.64 4.80
CA TYR A 357 3.97 13.71 5.33
C TYR A 357 4.09 12.34 4.67
N LEU A 358 4.31 12.30 3.35
CA LEU A 358 4.51 11.05 2.62
C LEU A 358 5.76 10.29 3.09
N ASP A 359 6.87 11.02 3.23
CA ASP A 359 8.17 10.50 3.65
C ASP A 359 8.13 9.88 5.06
N THR A 360 7.16 10.29 5.90
CA THR A 360 7.03 9.80 7.28
C THR A 360 5.90 8.79 7.48
N HIS A 361 4.75 8.96 6.83
CA HIS A 361 3.53 8.16 7.09
C HIS A 361 3.34 7.00 6.10
N TYR A 362 3.98 7.04 4.93
CA TYR A 362 3.95 5.96 3.93
C TYR A 362 5.34 5.35 3.73
N SER A 363 6.07 5.23 4.84
CA SER A 363 7.37 4.58 4.90
C SER A 363 7.23 3.07 5.02
N LEU A 364 8.18 2.34 4.43
CA LEU A 364 8.31 0.89 4.60
C LEU A 364 9.10 0.51 5.86
N ARG A 365 9.57 1.50 6.65
CA ARG A 365 10.26 1.30 7.93
C ARG A 365 9.32 0.62 8.93
N SER A 366 9.48 -0.68 9.09
CA SER A 366 8.53 -1.52 9.82
C SER A 366 9.06 -2.91 10.14
N GLN A 367 9.96 -3.41 9.30
CA GLN A 367 10.62 -4.70 9.39
C GLN A 367 12.05 -4.45 8.96
N ASP A 368 12.80 -3.82 9.84
CA ASP A 368 14.12 -3.28 9.58
C ASP A 368 15.17 -4.36 9.87
N LEU A 369 16.27 -4.31 9.15
CA LEU A 369 17.43 -5.16 9.40
C LEU A 369 18.61 -4.27 9.82
N VAL A 370 19.26 -4.64 10.93
CA VAL A 370 20.38 -3.88 11.49
C VAL A 370 21.57 -3.91 10.55
N ILE A 371 22.23 -2.76 10.35
CA ILE A 371 23.51 -2.70 9.63
C ILE A 371 24.61 -2.88 10.68
N TYR A 372 25.54 -3.80 10.44
CA TYR A 372 26.66 -4.01 11.35
C TYR A 372 27.59 -2.78 11.39
N PRO A 373 28.19 -2.45 12.55
CA PRO A 373 29.15 -1.33 12.66
C PRO A 373 30.30 -1.41 11.66
N SER A 374 30.78 -2.63 11.36
CA SER A 374 31.82 -2.83 10.34
C SER A 374 31.42 -2.40 8.94
N VAL A 375 30.15 -2.59 8.56
CA VAL A 375 29.62 -2.14 7.27
C VAL A 375 29.52 -0.62 7.23
N ILE A 376 29.03 0.00 8.31
CA ILE A 376 28.94 1.46 8.44
C ILE A 376 30.32 2.10 8.28
N LYS A 377 31.33 1.59 8.99
CA LYS A 377 32.70 2.08 8.92
C LYS A 377 33.34 1.86 7.56
N ALA A 378 33.26 0.65 7.00
CA ALA A 378 33.95 0.32 5.76
C ALA A 378 33.41 1.14 4.57
N LEU A 379 32.11 1.41 4.54
CA LEU A 379 31.49 2.26 3.52
C LEU A 379 31.60 3.76 3.83
N ASN A 380 31.96 4.13 5.07
CA ASN A 380 31.87 5.49 5.58
C ASN A 380 30.45 6.08 5.37
N LEU A 381 29.43 5.32 5.74
CA LEU A 381 28.03 5.73 5.60
C LEU A 381 27.73 6.97 6.46
N GLU A 382 27.23 8.04 5.84
CA GLU A 382 26.97 9.30 6.53
C GLU A 382 25.53 9.42 7.05
N ASP A 383 24.56 8.84 6.32
CA ASP A 383 23.14 8.87 6.66
C ASP A 383 22.58 7.44 6.69
N TYR A 384 22.31 6.95 7.90
CA TYR A 384 21.82 5.60 8.16
C TYR A 384 20.95 5.56 9.42
N LEU A 385 20.17 4.50 9.57
CA LEU A 385 19.38 4.25 10.76
C LEU A 385 20.25 3.75 11.90
N ASP A 386 20.08 4.33 13.08
CA ASP A 386 20.67 3.92 14.34
C ASP A 386 19.70 3.15 15.25
N SER A 387 18.47 2.95 14.76
CA SER A 387 17.34 2.47 15.54
C SER A 387 16.38 1.67 14.64
N PHE A 388 15.91 0.53 15.14
CA PHE A 388 15.34 -0.51 14.29
C PHE A 388 14.06 -1.11 14.89
N PHE A 389 13.11 -1.42 14.01
CA PHE A 389 11.96 -2.23 14.35
C PHE A 389 12.16 -3.65 13.80
N ALA A 390 12.11 -4.66 14.67
CA ALA A 390 12.15 -6.06 14.22
C ALA A 390 10.95 -6.38 13.31
N ASN A 391 9.74 -6.16 13.84
CA ASN A 391 8.50 -6.18 13.07
C ASN A 391 7.37 -5.40 13.77
N LYS A 392 7.07 -4.18 13.31
CA LYS A 392 6.02 -3.29 13.85
C LYS A 392 4.63 -3.89 13.91
N LEU A 393 4.35 -4.94 13.13
CA LEU A 393 3.06 -5.63 13.16
C LEU A 393 2.89 -6.51 14.42
N ILE A 394 4.00 -6.90 15.04
CA ILE A 394 4.02 -7.72 16.25
C ILE A 394 4.42 -6.84 17.44
N ASP A 395 5.46 -6.05 17.26
CA ASP A 395 6.06 -5.25 18.32
C ASP A 395 6.49 -3.88 17.80
N MET A 396 5.97 -2.84 18.44
CA MET A 396 6.20 -1.44 18.09
C MET A 396 7.41 -0.84 18.82
N GLU A 397 8.18 -1.63 19.56
CA GLU A 397 9.41 -1.19 20.21
C GLU A 397 10.52 -0.91 19.20
N ILE A 398 11.15 0.25 19.35
CA ILE A 398 12.33 0.65 18.59
C ILE A 398 13.57 0.31 19.41
N ARG A 399 14.56 -0.31 18.78
CA ARG A 399 15.75 -0.83 19.46
C ARG A 399 17.03 -0.27 18.85
N SER A 400 18.04 -0.07 19.70
CA SER A 400 19.43 0.08 19.26
C SER A 400 19.96 -1.22 18.65
N PHE A 401 21.18 -1.18 18.10
CA PHE A 401 21.84 -2.37 17.56
C PHE A 401 21.92 -3.52 18.59
N ASP A 402 22.46 -3.24 19.78
CA ASP A 402 22.68 -4.25 20.82
C ASP A 402 21.34 -4.84 21.32
N GLU A 403 20.35 -3.99 21.56
CA GLU A 403 19.01 -4.43 21.98
C GLU A 403 18.33 -5.29 20.92
N TYR A 404 18.46 -4.92 19.64
CA TYR A 404 17.92 -5.70 18.53
C TYR A 404 18.59 -7.07 18.47
N MET A 405 19.91 -7.13 18.51
CA MET A 405 20.66 -8.39 18.39
C MET A 405 20.46 -9.30 19.61
N ARG A 406 20.37 -8.73 20.82
CA ARG A 406 19.96 -9.47 22.02
C ARG A 406 18.59 -10.08 21.85
N THR A 407 17.59 -9.28 21.46
CA THR A 407 16.22 -9.76 21.22
C THR A 407 16.19 -10.82 20.11
N PHE A 408 16.99 -10.66 19.05
CA PHE A 408 17.10 -11.64 17.97
C PHE A 408 17.61 -12.99 18.48
N ILE A 409 18.69 -12.99 19.27
CA ILE A 409 19.28 -14.21 19.83
C ILE A 409 18.27 -14.88 20.77
N ASP A 410 17.74 -14.14 21.74
CA ASP A 410 16.80 -14.67 22.74
C ASP A 410 15.57 -15.31 22.08
N TYR A 411 14.96 -14.66 21.07
CA TYR A 411 13.75 -15.21 20.43
C TYR A 411 14.01 -16.31 19.42
N CYS A 412 15.19 -16.33 18.77
CA CYS A 412 15.46 -17.30 17.69
C CYS A 412 16.21 -18.54 18.18
N TYR A 413 16.82 -18.50 19.36
CA TYR A 413 17.74 -19.53 19.84
C TYR A 413 17.51 -20.03 21.27
N ASP A 414 16.66 -19.39 22.09
CA ASP A 414 16.11 -20.01 23.31
C ASP A 414 14.95 -20.97 22.98
#